data_AF-A0A1W6TYE9-F1
#
_entry.id   AF-A0A1W6TYE9-F1
#
_cell.length_a   1.000
_cell.length_b   1.000
_cell.length_c   1.000
_cell.angle_alpha   90.00
_cell.angle_beta   90.00
_cell.angle_gamma   90.00
#
_symmetry.space_group_name_H-M   'P 1'
#
loop_
_entity.id
_entity.type
_entity.pdbx_description
1 polymer ?
#
loop_
_entity_poly.entity_id
_entity_poly.type
_entity_poly.pdbx_seq_one_letter_code
_entity_poly.pdbx_strand_id
1 'polypeptide(L)'
;MQSRISIPTDNIYKFYATFGLVLLISTMALFVFVYSTFQANSHARYVELKVLTSMSELTPEQSARKDILEAKEVIDTSDKKTYMDVIAFLLASSLFLLAFGFNRWHKKIQPLQDEILLKQKEKTELEIKLLNKQMNSSRIKREK
;
A
#
# COMPACT_ATOMS: atom_id res chain seq x y z
N MET A 1 -14.70 32.85 20.43
CA MET A 1 -15.08 31.42 20.46
C MET A 1 -14.01 30.65 19.72
N GLN A 2 -13.19 29.87 20.44
CA GLN A 2 -12.23 28.97 19.79
C GLN A 2 -13.03 27.97 18.93
N SER A 3 -12.92 28.08 17.61
CA SER A 3 -13.41 27.05 16.70
C SER A 3 -12.54 25.82 16.92
N ARG A 4 -12.97 24.94 17.82
CA ARG A 4 -12.56 23.53 17.76
C ARG A 4 -13.21 22.97 16.51
N ILE A 5 -12.63 23.28 15.36
CA ILE A 5 -12.84 22.54 14.12
C ILE A 5 -12.56 21.11 14.54
N SER A 6 -13.60 20.27 14.60
CA SER A 6 -13.41 18.85 14.89
C SER A 6 -12.41 18.37 13.85
N ILE A 7 -11.24 17.94 14.34
CA ILE A 7 -10.24 17.28 13.52
C ILE A 7 -11.03 16.25 12.70
N PRO A 8 -11.04 16.32 11.36
CA PRO A 8 -11.79 15.36 10.58
C PRO A 8 -11.17 14.01 10.89
N THR A 9 -11.80 13.24 11.78
CA THR A 9 -11.34 11.91 12.17
C THR A 9 -11.22 11.13 10.86
N ASP A 10 -9.98 10.87 10.45
CA ASP A 10 -9.72 10.43 9.09
C ASP A 10 -10.50 9.15 8.84
N ASN A 11 -11.24 9.12 7.73
CA ASN A 11 -12.21 8.07 7.50
C ASN A 11 -11.49 6.71 7.41
N ILE A 12 -11.87 5.74 8.25
CA ILE A 12 -11.29 4.40 8.28
C ILE A 12 -11.26 3.72 6.91
N TYR A 13 -12.23 4.01 6.03
CA TYR A 13 -12.26 3.47 4.67
C TYR A 13 -11.22 4.12 3.73
N LYS A 14 -10.91 5.42 3.93
CA LYS A 14 -9.78 6.06 3.25
C LYS A 14 -8.46 5.45 3.73
N PHE A 15 -8.32 5.23 5.03
CA PHE A 15 -7.16 4.55 5.60
C PHE A 15 -6.98 3.14 5.01
N TYR A 16 -8.03 2.33 4.93
CA TYR A 16 -7.93 1.00 4.30
C TYR A 16 -7.53 1.08 2.83
N ALA A 17 -8.05 2.07 2.07
CA ALA A 17 -7.67 2.25 0.68
C ALA A 17 -6.20 2.62 0.51
N THR A 18 -5.71 3.60 1.29
CA THR A 18 -4.32 4.06 1.23
C THR A 18 -3.34 3.05 1.81
N PHE A 19 -3.68 2.41 2.92
CA PHE A 19 -2.89 1.33 3.52
C PHE A 19 -2.83 0.12 2.58
N GLY A 20 -3.95 -0.27 1.96
CA GLY A 20 -3.98 -1.32 0.94
C GLY A 20 -3.09 -1.00 -0.27
N LEU A 21 -3.06 0.26 -0.71
CA LEU A 21 -2.16 0.70 -1.78
C LEU A 21 -0.69 0.64 -1.39
N VAL A 22 -0.33 1.13 -0.20
CA VAL A 22 1.04 1.03 0.32
C VAL A 22 1.46 -0.43 0.42
N LEU A 23 0.60 -1.28 1.00
CA LEU A 23 0.85 -2.71 1.14
C LEU A 23 1.03 -3.39 -0.23
N LEU A 24 0.25 -3.00 -1.24
CA LEU A 24 0.37 -3.51 -2.61
C LEU A 24 1.75 -3.18 -3.20
N ILE A 25 2.17 -1.92 -3.13
CA ILE A 25 3.47 -1.48 -3.65
C ILE A 25 4.62 -2.17 -2.92
N SER A 26 4.56 -2.23 -1.59
CA SER A 26 5.55 -2.95 -0.78
C SER A 26 5.62 -4.44 -1.12
N THR A 27 4.47 -5.08 -1.36
CA THR A 27 4.41 -6.50 -1.73
C THR A 27 4.99 -6.73 -3.12
N MET A 28 4.74 -5.82 -4.08
CA MET A 28 5.36 -5.89 -5.41
C MET A 28 6.88 -5.76 -5.34
N ALA A 29 7.40 -4.84 -4.51
CA ALA A 29 8.84 -4.70 -4.30
C ALA A 29 9.45 -5.96 -3.65
N LEU A 30 8.77 -6.51 -2.64
CA LEU A 30 9.18 -7.76 -1.98
C LEU A 30 9.22 -8.92 -2.98
N PHE A 31 8.22 -9.04 -3.85
CA PHE A 31 8.18 -10.06 -4.91
C PHE A 31 9.39 -9.96 -5.84
N VAL A 32 9.69 -8.75 -6.35
CA VAL A 32 10.84 -8.54 -7.23
C VAL A 32 12.15 -8.89 -6.52
N PHE A 33 12.30 -8.49 -5.25
CA PHE A 33 13.48 -8.80 -4.44
C PHE A 33 13.66 -10.31 -4.26
N VAL A 34 12.65 -11.00 -3.72
CA VAL A 34 12.70 -12.46 -3.47
C VAL A 34 12.94 -13.23 -4.77
N TYR A 35 12.25 -12.85 -5.85
CA TYR A 35 12.39 -13.52 -7.14
C TYR A 35 13.80 -13.33 -7.73
N SER A 36 14.34 -12.11 -7.67
CA SER A 36 15.69 -11.78 -8.16
C SER A 36 16.77 -12.52 -7.37
N THR A 37 16.68 -12.52 -6.03
CA THR A 37 17.62 -13.23 -5.16
C THR A 37 17.58 -14.75 -5.41
N PHE A 38 16.39 -15.32 -5.52
CA PHE A 38 16.25 -16.75 -5.84
C PHE A 38 16.85 -17.09 -7.21
N GLN A 39 16.58 -16.28 -8.24
CA GLN A 39 17.13 -16.47 -9.59
C GLN A 39 18.67 -16.43 -9.57
N ALA A 40 19.26 -15.43 -8.92
CA ALA A 40 20.72 -15.30 -8.84
C ALA A 40 21.36 -16.51 -8.15
N ASN A 41 20.81 -16.92 -6.99
CA ASN A 41 21.33 -18.06 -6.22
C ASN A 41 21.13 -19.38 -6.97
N SER A 42 19.95 -19.58 -7.57
CA SER A 42 19.64 -20.78 -8.34
C SER A 42 20.51 -20.91 -9.58
N HIS A 43 20.81 -19.80 -10.27
CA HIS A 43 21.68 -19.82 -11.44
C HIS A 43 23.12 -20.20 -11.07
N ALA A 44 23.69 -19.55 -10.05
CA ALA A 44 25.05 -19.83 -9.59
C ALA A 44 25.20 -21.30 -9.17
N ARG A 45 24.25 -21.82 -8.37
CA ARG A 45 24.22 -23.22 -7.95
C ARG A 45 24.06 -24.19 -9.13
N TYR A 46 23.17 -23.88 -10.08
CA TYR A 46 22.92 -24.74 -11.24
C TYR A 46 24.18 -24.93 -12.10
N VAL A 47 24.90 -23.84 -12.38
CA VAL A 47 26.16 -23.90 -13.14
C VAL A 47 27.18 -24.78 -12.42
N GLU A 48 27.33 -24.61 -11.12
CA GLU A 48 28.30 -25.34 -10.30
C GLU A 48 27.96 -26.83 -10.18
N LEU A 49 26.70 -27.17 -9.90
CA LEU A 49 26.23 -28.56 -9.86
C LEU A 49 26.44 -29.26 -11.21
N LYS A 50 26.20 -28.56 -12.33
CA LYS A 50 26.37 -29.14 -13.66
C LYS A 50 27.84 -29.43 -13.99
N VAL A 51 28.77 -28.60 -13.52
CA VAL A 51 30.21 -28.84 -13.64
C VAL A 51 30.64 -30.03 -12.78
N LEU A 52 30.20 -30.09 -11.52
CA LEU A 52 30.55 -31.20 -10.63
C LEU A 52 29.94 -32.53 -11.09
N THR A 53 28.74 -32.50 -11.66
CA THR A 53 28.04 -33.72 -12.13
C THR A 53 28.58 -34.23 -13.46
N SER A 54 29.26 -33.41 -14.25
CA SER A 54 29.87 -33.82 -15.52
C SER A 54 31.29 -34.39 -15.39
N MET A 55 31.89 -34.32 -14.20
CA MET A 55 33.19 -34.91 -13.91
C MET A 55 33.07 -36.43 -13.70
N SER A 56 33.97 -37.19 -14.33
CA SER A 56 34.01 -38.66 -14.25
C SER A 56 34.40 -39.18 -12.86
N GLU A 57 35.27 -38.45 -12.15
CA GLU A 57 35.72 -38.77 -10.79
C GLU A 57 35.75 -37.47 -9.98
N LEU A 58 35.20 -37.50 -8.77
CA LEU A 58 35.15 -36.37 -7.85
C LEU A 58 36.16 -36.58 -6.73
N THR A 59 36.91 -35.52 -6.38
CA THR A 59 37.70 -35.54 -5.15
C THR A 59 36.77 -35.56 -3.92
N PRO A 60 37.24 -36.00 -2.73
CA PRO A 60 36.43 -35.97 -1.52
C PRO A 60 35.86 -34.58 -1.18
N GLU A 61 36.63 -33.52 -1.47
CA GLU A 61 36.20 -32.13 -1.33
C GLU A 61 35.09 -31.77 -2.32
N GLN A 62 35.22 -32.16 -3.59
CA GLN A 62 34.22 -31.90 -4.63
C GLN A 62 32.91 -32.67 -4.38
N SER A 63 32.99 -33.89 -3.85
CA SER A 63 31.81 -34.67 -3.43
C SER A 63 31.09 -33.97 -2.28
N ALA A 64 31.81 -33.59 -1.21
CA ALA A 64 31.21 -32.87 -0.09
C ALA A 64 30.59 -31.54 -0.52
N ARG A 65 31.23 -30.83 -1.45
CA ARG A 65 30.70 -29.58 -2.01
C ARG A 65 29.42 -29.81 -2.80
N LYS A 66 29.34 -30.88 -3.59
CA LYS A 66 28.12 -31.28 -4.31
C LYS A 66 26.97 -31.54 -3.34
N ASP A 67 27.20 -32.31 -2.29
CA ASP A 67 26.16 -32.63 -1.28
C ASP A 67 25.64 -31.36 -0.58
N ILE A 68 26.54 -30.41 -0.27
CA ILE A 68 26.15 -29.12 0.30
C ILE A 68 25.29 -28.31 -0.69
N LEU A 69 25.62 -28.32 -1.98
CA LEU A 69 24.86 -27.60 -2.99
C LEU A 69 23.47 -28.21 -3.19
N GLU A 70 23.35 -29.53 -3.17
CA GLU A 70 22.05 -30.24 -3.24
C GLU A 70 21.21 -29.94 -1.99
N ALA A 71 21.81 -29.95 -0.79
CA ALA A 71 21.11 -29.56 0.43
C ALA A 71 20.62 -28.09 0.37
N LYS A 72 21.44 -27.17 -0.15
CA LYS A 72 21.05 -25.78 -0.38
C LYS A 72 19.90 -25.64 -1.38
N GLU A 73 19.85 -26.47 -2.42
CA GLU A 73 18.75 -26.45 -3.38
C GLU A 73 17.40 -26.77 -2.72
N VAL A 74 17.38 -27.78 -1.85
CA VAL A 74 16.19 -28.18 -1.11
C VAL A 74 15.72 -27.04 -0.19
N ILE A 75 16.65 -26.43 0.55
CA ILE A 75 16.36 -25.31 1.45
C ILE A 75 15.83 -24.11 0.66
N ASP A 76 16.55 -23.66 -0.37
CA ASP A 76 16.18 -22.50 -1.18
C ASP A 76 14.81 -22.67 -1.85
N THR A 77 14.49 -23.89 -2.30
CA THR A 77 13.20 -24.21 -2.93
C THR A 77 12.06 -24.16 -1.92
N SER A 78 12.28 -24.68 -0.71
CA SER A 78 11.32 -24.59 0.40
C SER A 78 11.08 -23.14 0.83
N ASP A 79 12.16 -22.36 0.97
CA ASP A 79 12.09 -20.96 1.36
C ASP A 79 11.37 -20.13 0.29
N LYS A 80 11.70 -20.32 -0.99
CA LYS A 80 10.98 -19.67 -2.10
C LYS A 80 9.49 -19.94 -2.02
N LYS A 81 9.09 -21.21 -1.83
CA LYS A 81 7.67 -21.57 -1.75
C LYS A 81 7.00 -20.82 -0.60
N THR A 82 7.60 -20.86 0.59
CA THR A 82 7.10 -20.17 1.78
C THR A 82 6.96 -18.67 1.56
N TYR A 83 7.99 -18.01 1.00
CA TYR A 83 7.94 -16.58 0.70
C TYR A 83 6.90 -16.24 -0.37
N MET A 84 6.75 -17.08 -1.40
CA MET A 84 5.74 -16.90 -2.44
C MET A 84 4.31 -17.04 -1.90
N ASP A 85 4.08 -17.98 -0.98
CA ASP A 85 2.79 -18.17 -0.32
C ASP A 85 2.44 -16.93 0.54
N VAL A 86 3.42 -16.41 1.29
CA VAL A 86 3.26 -15.16 2.07
C VAL A 86 3.00 -13.96 1.16
N ILE A 87 3.76 -13.82 0.07
CA ILE A 87 3.56 -12.75 -0.93
C ILE A 87 2.17 -12.85 -1.53
N ALA A 88 1.68 -14.04 -1.89
CA ALA A 88 0.35 -14.24 -2.44
C ALA A 88 -0.74 -13.81 -1.45
N PHE A 89 -0.59 -14.18 -0.17
CA PHE A 89 -1.51 -13.76 0.89
C PHE A 89 -1.52 -12.23 1.08
N LEU A 90 -0.34 -11.60 1.13
CA LEU A 90 -0.22 -10.15 1.25
C LEU A 90 -0.80 -9.43 0.04
N LEU A 91 -0.58 -9.96 -1.17
CA LEU A 91 -1.12 -9.41 -2.41
C LEU A 91 -2.65 -9.45 -2.40
N ALA A 92 -3.24 -10.62 -2.09
CA ALA A 92 -4.68 -10.76 -1.98
C ALA A 92 -5.28 -9.82 -0.92
N SER A 93 -4.64 -9.73 0.25
CA SER A 93 -5.05 -8.85 1.34
C SER A 93 -4.97 -7.36 0.95
N SER A 94 -3.92 -6.97 0.22
CA SER A 94 -3.72 -5.59 -0.23
C SER A 94 -4.78 -5.15 -1.24
N LEU A 95 -5.07 -6.01 -2.23
CA LEU A 95 -6.12 -5.77 -3.22
C LEU A 95 -7.50 -5.74 -2.57
N PHE A 96 -7.75 -6.62 -1.61
CA PHE A 96 -8.99 -6.63 -0.86
C PHE A 96 -9.20 -5.33 -0.08
N LEU A 97 -8.21 -4.89 0.69
CA LEU A 97 -8.28 -3.65 1.48
C LEU A 97 -8.44 -2.42 0.58
N LEU A 98 -7.70 -2.36 -0.52
CA LEU A 98 -7.80 -1.28 -1.51
C LEU A 98 -9.21 -1.20 -2.10
N ALA A 99 -9.71 -2.31 -2.63
CA ALA A 99 -11.03 -2.36 -3.26
C ALA A 99 -12.15 -2.10 -2.24
N PHE A 100 -12.08 -2.71 -1.06
CA PHE A 100 -13.07 -2.53 0.00
C PHE A 100 -13.09 -1.09 0.53
N GLY A 101 -11.92 -0.56 0.90
CA GLY A 101 -11.76 0.81 1.40
C GLY A 101 -12.24 1.84 0.38
N PHE A 102 -11.80 1.72 -0.87
CA PHE A 102 -12.18 2.64 -1.93
C PHE A 102 -13.66 2.59 -2.24
N ASN A 103 -14.23 1.40 -2.46
CA ASN A 103 -15.65 1.24 -2.80
C ASN A 103 -16.56 1.79 -1.69
N ARG A 104 -16.22 1.53 -0.42
CA ARG A 104 -17.02 1.99 0.71
C ARG A 104 -16.87 3.48 0.95
N TRP A 105 -15.67 4.03 0.79
CA TRP A 105 -15.45 5.47 0.86
C TRP A 105 -16.23 6.19 -0.25
N HIS A 106 -16.04 5.79 -1.50
CA HIS A 106 -16.62 6.45 -2.67
C HIS A 106 -18.15 6.39 -2.69
N LYS A 107 -18.75 5.24 -2.34
CA LYS A 107 -20.22 5.09 -2.43
C LYS A 107 -20.98 5.61 -1.22
N LYS A 108 -20.38 5.65 -0.03
CA LYS A 108 -21.11 6.02 1.19
C LYS A 108 -20.64 7.32 1.82
N ILE A 109 -19.33 7.50 1.94
CA ILE A 109 -18.80 8.62 2.71
C ILE A 109 -18.61 9.85 1.84
N GLN A 110 -18.15 9.69 0.60
CA GLN A 110 -17.99 10.81 -0.31
C GLN A 110 -19.30 11.59 -0.56
N PRO A 111 -20.46 10.95 -0.86
CA PRO A 111 -21.71 11.70 -1.06
C PRO A 111 -22.14 12.48 0.18
N LEU A 112 -21.99 11.90 1.38
CA LEU A 112 -22.29 12.59 2.64
C LEU A 112 -21.35 13.80 2.86
N GLN A 113 -20.07 13.65 2.53
CA GLN A 113 -19.10 14.75 2.61
C GLN A 113 -19.45 15.86 1.61
N ASP A 114 -19.83 15.50 0.38
CA ASP A 114 -20.22 16.45 -0.65
C ASP A 114 -21.47 17.24 -0.24
N GLU A 115 -22.48 16.58 0.33
CA GLU A 115 -23.67 17.25 0.88
C GLU A 115 -23.34 18.23 2.02
N ILE A 116 -22.46 17.83 2.95
CA ILE A 116 -22.01 18.70 4.04
C ILE A 116 -21.29 19.93 3.49
N LEU A 117 -20.41 19.74 2.50
CA LEU A 117 -19.67 20.83 1.86
C LEU A 117 -20.61 21.81 1.16
N LEU A 118 -21.63 21.31 0.46
CA LEU A 118 -22.64 22.16 -0.18
C LEU A 118 -23.41 23.01 0.84
N LYS A 119 -23.85 22.41 1.95
CA LYS A 119 -24.56 23.14 3.02
C LYS A 119 -23.65 24.16 3.73
N GLN A 120 -22.38 23.84 3.93
CA GLN A 120 -21.39 24.77 4.50
C GLN A 120 -21.16 25.97 3.57
N LYS A 121 -21.09 25.73 2.26
CA LYS A 121 -21.02 26.79 1.26
C LYS A 121 -22.24 27.71 1.32
N GLU A 122 -23.45 27.14 1.31
CA GLU A 122 -24.71 27.90 1.39
C GLU A 122 -24.77 28.76 2.65
N LYS A 123 -24.44 28.18 3.81
CA LYS A 123 -24.35 28.91 5.08
C LYS A 123 -23.41 30.10 4.98
N THR A 124 -22.22 29.89 4.42
CA THR A 124 -21.20 30.94 4.26
C THR A 124 -21.69 32.06 3.36
N GLU A 125 -22.37 31.75 2.25
CA GLU A 125 -22.96 32.75 1.36
C GLU A 125 -24.05 33.58 2.04
N LEU A 126 -24.90 32.96 2.86
CA LEU A 126 -25.93 33.66 3.64
C LEU A 126 -25.32 34.58 4.70
N GLU A 127 -24.27 34.12 5.40
CA GLU A 127 -23.52 34.94 6.37
C GLU A 127 -22.88 36.16 5.69
N ILE A 128 -22.26 36.00 4.52
CA ILE A 128 -21.72 37.12 3.73
C ILE A 128 -22.82 38.12 3.33
N LYS A 129 -23.98 37.64 2.88
CA LYS A 129 -25.13 38.50 2.52
C LYS A 129 -25.63 39.31 3.72
N LEU A 130 -25.74 38.68 4.89
CA LEU A 130 -26.15 39.35 6.13
C LEU A 130 -25.14 40.42 6.56
N LEU A 131 -23.85 40.10 6.53
CA LEU A 131 -22.77 41.04 6.85
C LEU A 131 -22.77 42.26 5.91
N ASN A 132 -22.92 42.03 4.60
CA ASN A 132 -23.01 43.12 3.62
C ASN A 132 -24.22 44.04 3.87
N LYS A 133 -25.37 43.47 4.22
CA LYS A 133 -26.57 44.24 4.58
C LYS A 133 -26.34 45.08 5.84
N GLN A 134 -25.70 44.51 6.86
CA GLN A 134 -25.36 45.22 8.11
C GLN A 134 -24.39 46.37 7.85
N MET A 135 -23.34 46.16 7.05
CA MET A 135 -22.40 47.22 6.66
C MET A 135 -23.09 48.37 5.92
N ASN A 136 -23.92 48.04 4.92
CA ASN A 136 -24.65 49.06 4.15
C ASN A 136 -25.60 49.87 5.03
N SER A 137 -26.34 49.20 5.93
CA SER A 137 -27.24 49.90 6.87
C SER A 137 -26.47 50.80 7.86
N SER A 138 -25.29 50.37 8.32
CA SER A 138 -24.42 51.14 9.20
C SER A 138 -23.82 52.36 8.51
N ARG A 139 -23.51 52.26 7.21
CA ARG A 139 -23.01 53.37 6.40
C ARG A 139 -24.07 54.46 6.21
N ILE A 140 -25.29 54.07 5.84
CA ILE A 140 -26.42 55.01 5.69
C ILE A 140 -26.69 55.77 6.99
N LYS A 141 -26.52 55.12 8.15
CA LYS A 141 -26.73 55.76 9.47
C LYS A 141 -25.62 56.75 9.86
N ARG A 142 -24.42 56.67 9.27
CA ARG A 142 -23.32 57.63 9.50
C ARG A 142 -23.36 58.84 8.57
N GLU A 143 -24.05 58.73 7.43
CA GLU A 143 -24.18 59.80 6.44
C GLU A 143 -25.41 60.71 6.70
N LYS A 144 -26.20 60.41 7.74
CA LYS A 144 -27.28 61.25 8.28
C LYS A 144 -26.88 61.87 9.61
#